data_AF-A0A357CW66-F1
#
_entry.id   AF-A0A357CW66-F1
#
_cell.length_a   1.000
_cell.length_b   1.000
_cell.length_c   1.000
_cell.angle_alpha   90.00
_cell.angle_beta   90.00
_cell.angle_gamma   90.00
#
_symmetry.space_group_name_H-M   'P 1'
#
loop_
_entity.id
_entity.type
_entity.pdbx_description
1 polymer ?
#
loop_
_entity_poly.entity_id
_entity_poly.type
_entity_poly.pdbx_seq_one_letter_code
_entity_poly.pdbx_strand_id
1 'polypeptide(L)' 'ELASRFQIMSIPTLVVIKQGKVVNTAVGSRPKEAILKMLDV' A
#
# COMPACT_ATOMS: atom_id res chain seq x y z
N GLU A 1 -15.57 2.68 6.12
CA GLU A 1 -14.78 3.82 6.66
C GLU A 1 -13.30 3.74 6.31
N LEU A 2 -12.59 2.65 6.63
CA LEU A 2 -11.14 2.51 6.38
C LEU A 2 -10.73 2.75 4.92
N ALA A 3 -11.41 2.10 3.97
CA ALA A 3 -11.16 2.30 2.54
C ALA A 3 -11.30 3.77 2.12
N SER A 4 -12.34 4.46 2.62
CA SER A 4 -12.53 5.89 2.39
C SER A 4 -11.42 6.74 3.02
N ARG A 5 -10.96 6.39 4.24
CA ARG A 5 -9.84 7.08 4.91
C ARG A 5 -8.52 6.96 4.15
N PHE A 6 -8.31 5.85 3.46
CA PHE A 6 -7.12 5.60 2.62
C PHE A 6 -7.38 5.83 1.12
N GLN A 7 -8.53 6.40 0.75
CA GLN A 7 -8.93 6.68 -0.64
C GLN A 7 -8.80 5.45 -1.57
N ILE A 8 -9.12 4.25 -1.07
CA ILE A 8 -9.05 3.01 -1.83
C ILE A 8 -10.23 2.94 -2.80
N MET A 9 -9.94 3.15 -4.09
CA MET A 9 -10.93 3.08 -5.17
C MET A 9 -10.92 1.75 -5.94
N SER A 10 -9.81 1.01 -5.87
CA SER A 10 -9.64 -0.24 -6.63
C SER A 10 -8.98 -1.31 -5.78
N ILE A 11 -9.32 -2.57 -6.03
CA ILE A 11 -8.81 -3.73 -5.30
C ILE A 11 -7.98 -4.64 -6.22
N PRO A 12 -6.91 -5.28 -5.70
CA PRO A 12 -6.32 -5.09 -4.37
C PRO A 12 -5.48 -3.80 -4.28
N THR A 13 -5.45 -3.16 -3.11
CA THR A 13 -4.56 -2.02 -2.80
C THR A 13 -3.69 -2.37 -1.59
N LEU A 14 -2.39 -2.15 -1.72
CA LEU A 14 -1.38 -2.36 -0.69
C LEU A 14 -0.89 -1.00 -0.17
N VAL A 15 -0.77 -0.86 1.15
CA VAL A 15 -0.32 0.38 1.81
C VAL A 15 0.78 0.03 2.80
N VAL A 16 1.89 0.76 2.76
CA VAL A 16 3.01 0.63 3.70
C VAL A 16 2.95 1.79 4.69
N ILE A 17 2.94 1.44 5.98
CA ILE A 17 2.87 2.40 7.08
C ILE A 17 4.13 2.24 7.94
N LYS A 18 4.86 3.33 8.14
CA LYS A 18 6.06 3.40 8.99
C LYS A 18 5.87 4.53 10.00
N GLN A 19 6.03 4.24 11.29
CA GLN A 19 5.85 5.21 12.38
C GLN A 19 4.50 5.97 12.32
N GLY A 20 3.42 5.28 11.95
CA GLY A 20 2.08 5.88 11.84
C GLY A 20 1.85 6.77 10.62
N LYS A 21 2.83 6.90 9.71
CA LYS A 21 2.70 7.62 8.43
C LYS A 21 2.67 6.65 7.26
N VAL A 22 1.85 6.96 6.26
CA VAL A 22 1.85 6.24 4.99
C VAL A 22 3.11 6.62 4.22
N VAL A 23 3.95 5.64 3.91
CA VAL A 23 5.22 5.84 3.20
C VAL A 23 5.18 5.27 1.77
N ASN A 24 4.26 4.34 1.49
CA ASN A 24 4.09 3.79 0.15
C ASN A 24 2.67 3.29 -0.09
N THR A 25 2.20 3.37 -1.34
CA THR A 25 0.89 2.84 -1.76
C THR A 25 1.01 2.20 -3.14
N ALA A 26 0.30 1.09 -3.35
CA ALA A 26 0.26 0.40 -4.63
C ALA A 26 -1.13 -0.15 -4.90
N VAL A 27 -1.64 0.12 -6.10
CA VAL A 27 -2.89 -0.46 -6.61
C VAL A 27 -2.56 -1.60 -7.57
N GLY A 28 -3.35 -2.68 -7.51
CA GLY A 28 -3.23 -3.86 -8.34
C GLY A 28 -2.40 -4.97 -7.70
N SER A 29 -2.56 -6.19 -8.24
CA SER A 29 -1.78 -7.34 -7.81
C SER A 29 -0.32 -7.17 -8.25
N ARG A 30 0.62 -7.41 -7.34
CA ARG A 30 2.06 -7.28 -7.59
C ARG A 30 2.80 -8.55 -7.19
N PRO A 31 3.86 -8.93 -7.91
CA PRO A 31 4.70 -10.06 -7.54
C PRO A 31 5.44 -9.77 -6.24
N LYS A 32 5.90 -10.83 -5.56
CA LYS A 32 6.52 -10.76 -4.23
C LYS A 32 7.70 -9.79 -4.18
N GLU A 33 8.55 -9.81 -5.20
CA GLU A 33 9.75 -8.97 -5.29
C GLU A 33 9.39 -7.49 -5.33
N ALA A 34 8.29 -7.15 -5.99
CA ALA A 34 7.79 -5.78 -6.04
C ALA A 34 7.21 -5.32 -4.69
N ILE A 35 6.60 -6.22 -3.93
CA ILE A 35 6.10 -5.93 -2.57
C ILE A 35 7.27 -5.71 -1.61
N LEU A 36 8.33 -6.52 -1.71
CA LEU A 36 9.53 -6.36 -0.88
C LEU A 36 10.19 -4.99 -1.09
N LYS A 37 10.33 -4.56 -2.36
CA LYS A 37 10.85 -3.22 -2.69
C LYS A 37 10.02 -2.08 -2.10
N MET A 38 8.74 -2.29 -1.83
CA MET A 38 7.91 -1.25 -1.20
C MET A 38 8.27 -1.02 0.27
N LEU A 39 8.94 -1.98 0.91
CA LEU A 39 9.36 -1.95 2.31
C LEU A 39 10.78 -1.39 2.51
N ASP A 40 11.57 -1.28 1.44
CA ASP A 40 12.95 -0.74 1.46
C ASP A 40 12.99 0.81 1.58
N VAL A 41 12.14 1.37 2.45
CA VAL A 41 12.01 2.82 2.76
C VAL A 41 12.81 3.25 3.98
#